data_AF-A0A2E4W599-F1
#
_entry.id   AF-A0A2E4W599-F1
#
_cell.length_a   1.000
_cell.length_b   1.000
_cell.length_c   1.000
_cell.angle_alpha   90.00
_cell.angle_beta   90.00
_cell.angle_gamma   90.00
#
_symmetry.space_group_name_H-M   'P 1'
#
loop_
_entity.id
_entity.type
_entity.pdbx_description
1 polymer ?
#
loop_
_entity_poly.entity_id
_entity_poly.type
_entity_poly.pdbx_seq_one_letter_code
_entity_poly.pdbx_strand_id
1 'polypeptide(L)'
;MKKIHYDGLKTSPIDIDYTVHENLLTNHEIEKRRIWLFNQDNFIIKCLPMQLFSTIENKKMSIEDKLEIVLDILSDYNIIWLINKDKISQFCFRFIAQETSRKGYKGTNREYSSYDKTKRKIPPPNSFRATPEEFRRFMYIEEHTNSLRKYFPDCEEIIYEEFIKDKDIIPNPDYTKIFTNYKEIEKWFIQYHR
;
A
#
# COMPACT_ATOMS: atom_id res chain seq x y z
N MET A 1 -20.17 -0.50 -18.30
CA MET A 1 -19.31 -0.53 -17.09
C MET A 1 -20.22 -0.48 -15.87
N LYS A 2 -20.19 -1.49 -15.00
CA LYS A 2 -21.07 -1.57 -13.83
C LYS A 2 -20.31 -1.01 -12.64
N LYS A 3 -20.80 0.08 -12.02
CA LYS A 3 -20.28 0.58 -10.75
C LYS A 3 -20.97 -0.21 -9.65
N ILE A 4 -20.24 -1.07 -8.94
CA ILE A 4 -20.81 -1.86 -7.84
C ILE A 4 -20.53 -1.12 -6.53
N HIS A 5 -21.60 -0.76 -5.83
CA HIS A 5 -21.54 -0.23 -4.47
C HIS A 5 -21.76 -1.41 -3.50
N TYR A 6 -20.79 -1.71 -2.65
CA TYR A 6 -20.90 -2.78 -1.65
C TYR A 6 -21.59 -2.25 -0.40
N ASP A 7 -22.88 -2.58 -0.23
CA ASP A 7 -23.64 -2.38 1.02
C ASP A 7 -23.29 -3.48 2.04
N GLY A 8 -22.16 -3.32 2.73
CA GLY A 8 -21.87 -4.08 3.96
C GLY A 8 -21.02 -5.34 3.79
N LEU A 9 -19.71 -5.16 3.65
CA LEU A 9 -18.73 -6.22 3.93
C LEU A 9 -18.47 -6.29 5.44
N LYS A 10 -18.84 -7.42 6.09
CA LYS A 10 -18.39 -7.74 7.45
C LYS A 10 -16.90 -8.05 7.40
N THR A 11 -16.08 -7.13 7.90
CA THR A 11 -14.63 -7.32 8.01
C THR A 11 -14.26 -7.46 9.49
N SER A 12 -13.54 -8.52 9.84
CA SER A 12 -12.87 -8.60 11.14
C SER A 12 -11.49 -7.94 10.99
N PRO A 13 -11.10 -7.00 11.87
CA PRO A 13 -9.72 -6.53 11.90
C PRO A 13 -8.83 -7.70 12.29
N ILE A 14 -8.01 -8.15 11.35
CA ILE A 14 -6.89 -9.04 11.65
C ILE A 14 -5.77 -8.13 12.13
N ASP A 15 -5.23 -8.37 13.32
CA ASP A 15 -3.97 -7.76 13.72
C ASP A 15 -2.92 -8.25 12.73
N ILE A 16 -2.64 -7.42 11.72
CA ILE A 16 -1.56 -7.68 10.78
C ILE A 16 -0.29 -7.55 11.60
N ASP A 17 0.39 -8.67 11.80
CA ASP A 17 1.73 -8.66 12.35
C ASP A 17 2.65 -7.93 11.37
N TYR A 18 2.82 -6.64 11.63
CA TYR A 18 3.75 -5.81 10.88
C TYR A 18 5.19 -6.09 11.31
N THR A 19 5.47 -6.98 12.27
CA THR A 19 6.77 -7.68 12.31
C THR A 19 6.86 -8.62 11.10
N VAL A 20 6.83 -8.01 9.91
CA VAL A 20 7.53 -8.56 8.77
C VAL A 20 8.98 -8.54 9.22
N HIS A 21 9.38 -9.62 9.88
CA HIS A 21 10.76 -9.91 10.17
C HIS A 21 11.54 -9.58 8.90
N GLU A 22 12.70 -8.96 9.06
CA GLU A 22 13.62 -8.56 8.00
C GLU A 22 14.05 -9.74 7.09
N ASN A 23 13.53 -10.94 7.35
CA ASN A 23 13.60 -12.15 6.54
C ASN A 23 12.51 -12.11 5.48
N LEU A 24 12.90 -11.79 4.24
CA LEU A 24 12.06 -12.01 3.07
C LEU A 24 11.63 -13.49 3.04
N LEU A 25 10.40 -13.76 2.61
CA LEU A 25 9.93 -15.13 2.40
C LEU A 25 10.75 -15.80 1.31
N THR A 26 10.83 -17.12 1.36
CA THR A 26 11.29 -17.96 0.25
C THR A 26 10.14 -18.20 -0.73
N ASN A 27 10.46 -18.57 -1.97
CA ASN A 27 9.45 -18.94 -2.97
C ASN A 27 8.61 -20.15 -2.49
N HIS A 28 9.22 -21.09 -1.76
CA HIS A 28 8.53 -22.25 -1.16
C HIS A 28 7.51 -21.84 -0.09
N GLU A 29 7.82 -20.84 0.73
CA GLU A 29 6.88 -20.32 1.73
C GLU A 29 5.71 -19.58 1.11
N ILE A 30 5.93 -18.87 0.00
CA ILE A 30 4.84 -18.26 -0.78
C ILE A 30 3.91 -19.35 -1.31
N GLU A 31 4.45 -20.41 -1.90
CA GLU A 31 3.64 -21.49 -2.46
C GLU A 31 2.82 -22.23 -1.39
N LYS A 32 3.41 -22.51 -0.23
CA LYS A 32 2.65 -23.06 0.92
C LYS A 32 1.46 -22.18 1.32
N ARG A 33 1.65 -20.85 1.31
CA ARG A 33 0.57 -19.90 1.61
C ARG A 33 -0.49 -19.87 0.52
N ARG A 34 -0.10 -19.97 -0.76
CA ARG A 34 -1.05 -20.08 -1.89
C ARG A 34 -1.91 -21.33 -1.76
N ILE A 35 -1.30 -22.49 -1.52
CA ILE A 35 -2.04 -23.76 -1.30
C ILE A 35 -2.99 -23.64 -0.10
N TRP A 36 -2.55 -23.03 1.00
CA TRP A 36 -3.42 -22.83 2.15
C TRP A 36 -4.62 -21.92 1.83
N LEU A 37 -4.39 -20.82 1.12
CA LEU A 37 -5.43 -19.89 0.66
C LEU A 37 -6.42 -20.55 -0.28
N PHE A 38 -5.95 -21.37 -1.22
CA PHE A 38 -6.79 -22.12 -2.15
C PHE A 38 -7.81 -23.03 -1.44
N ASN A 39 -7.47 -23.50 -0.23
CA ASN A 39 -8.35 -24.33 0.59
C ASN A 39 -9.27 -23.51 1.52
N GLN A 40 -9.27 -22.18 1.46
CA GLN A 40 -10.17 -21.33 2.25
C GLN A 40 -11.42 -20.96 1.45
N ASP A 41 -12.58 -21.02 2.09
CA ASP A 41 -13.82 -20.51 1.51
C ASP A 41 -13.84 -18.97 1.52
N ASN A 42 -14.01 -18.36 0.34
CA ASN A 42 -14.28 -16.92 0.13
C ASN A 42 -13.37 -15.96 0.92
N PHE A 43 -12.23 -15.58 0.34
CA PHE A 43 -11.32 -14.61 0.92
C PHE A 43 -11.03 -13.44 -0.03
N ILE A 44 -10.60 -12.31 0.54
CA ILE A 44 -10.12 -11.14 -0.21
C ILE A 44 -8.73 -10.80 0.29
N ILE A 45 -7.77 -10.68 -0.63
CA ILE A 45 -6.41 -10.24 -0.32
C ILE A 45 -6.23 -8.84 -0.90
N LYS A 46 -5.80 -7.91 -0.04
CA LYS A 46 -5.31 -6.59 -0.48
C LYS A 46 -3.78 -6.65 -0.52
N CYS A 47 -3.20 -6.52 -1.70
CA CYS A 47 -1.74 -6.50 -1.87
C CYS A 47 -1.29 -5.38 -2.82
N LEU A 48 -0.05 -4.94 -2.66
CA LEU A 48 0.67 -4.23 -3.73
C LEU A 48 1.39 -5.28 -4.58
N PRO A 49 1.29 -5.25 -5.92
CA PRO A 49 1.89 -6.29 -6.77
C PRO A 49 3.38 -6.52 -6.51
N MET A 50 4.13 -5.44 -6.25
CA MET A 50 5.57 -5.50 -5.97
C MET A 50 5.93 -6.30 -4.70
N GLN A 51 4.97 -6.54 -3.80
CA GLN A 51 5.19 -7.37 -2.61
C GLN A 51 5.24 -8.86 -2.95
N LEU A 52 4.62 -9.29 -4.05
CA LEU A 52 4.48 -10.70 -4.42
C LEU A 52 5.78 -11.35 -4.86
N PHE A 53 6.74 -10.57 -5.38
CA PHE A 53 8.07 -11.06 -5.73
C PHE A 53 9.13 -10.76 -4.66
N SER A 54 8.76 -10.18 -3.51
CA SER A 54 9.73 -9.72 -2.50
C SER A 54 10.30 -10.90 -1.68
N THR A 55 11.07 -11.76 -2.34
CA THR A 55 11.73 -12.94 -1.77
C THR A 55 13.25 -12.81 -1.80
N ILE A 56 13.94 -13.65 -1.02
CA ILE A 56 15.41 -13.68 -0.97
C ILE A 56 15.97 -14.05 -2.35
N GLU A 57 15.34 -15.01 -3.01
CA GLU A 57 15.69 -15.58 -4.31
C GLU A 57 15.55 -14.53 -5.43
N ASN A 58 14.50 -13.72 -5.37
CA ASN A 58 14.20 -12.77 -6.43
C ASN A 58 15.00 -11.46 -6.31
N LYS A 59 15.78 -11.26 -5.23
CA LYS A 59 16.45 -9.97 -4.95
C LYS A 59 17.29 -9.47 -6.13
N LYS A 60 17.97 -10.38 -6.83
CA LYS A 60 18.88 -10.08 -7.95
C LYS A 60 18.24 -10.17 -9.34
N MET A 61 16.96 -10.55 -9.43
CA MET A 61 16.26 -10.65 -10.72
C MET A 61 16.03 -9.28 -11.35
N SER A 62 15.94 -9.27 -12.69
CA SER A 62 15.51 -8.10 -13.44
C SER A 62 14.08 -7.70 -13.06
N ILE A 63 13.67 -6.48 -13.41
CA ILE A 63 12.29 -6.06 -13.13
C ILE A 63 11.32 -6.85 -14.01
N GLU A 64 11.71 -7.17 -15.24
CA GLU A 64 10.94 -7.96 -16.20
C GLU A 64 10.62 -9.35 -15.63
N ASP A 65 11.63 -10.07 -15.15
CA ASP A 65 11.42 -11.42 -14.58
C ASP A 65 10.56 -11.35 -13.30
N LYS A 66 10.71 -10.29 -12.50
CA LYS A 66 9.87 -10.07 -11.31
C LYS A 66 8.41 -9.82 -11.68
N LEU A 67 8.15 -9.16 -12.81
CA LEU A 67 6.80 -8.91 -13.29
C LEU A 67 6.14 -10.20 -13.79
N GLU A 68 6.90 -11.11 -14.41
CA GLU A 68 6.37 -12.43 -14.80
C GLU A 68 5.86 -13.21 -13.58
N ILE A 69 6.61 -13.22 -12.48
CA ILE A 69 6.18 -13.86 -11.21
C ILE A 69 4.88 -13.23 -10.70
N VAL A 70 4.77 -11.91 -10.76
CA VAL A 70 3.57 -11.19 -10.31
C VAL A 70 2.37 -11.55 -11.16
N LEU A 71 2.53 -11.57 -12.48
CA LEU A 71 1.46 -11.89 -13.42
C LEU A 71 1.01 -13.35 -13.24
N ASP A 72 1.95 -14.28 -13.07
CA ASP A 72 1.65 -15.69 -12.75
C ASP A 72 0.80 -15.80 -11.49
N ILE A 73 1.26 -15.23 -10.37
CA ILE A 73 0.52 -15.28 -9.10
C ILE A 73 -0.85 -14.63 -9.22
N LEU A 74 -0.95 -13.45 -9.84
CA LEU A 74 -2.22 -12.73 -9.94
C LEU A 74 -3.22 -13.41 -10.89
N SER A 75 -2.77 -14.22 -11.84
CA SER A 75 -3.64 -14.91 -12.79
C SER A 75 -4.56 -15.97 -12.16
N ASP A 76 -4.22 -16.44 -10.96
CA ASP A 76 -5.04 -17.37 -10.17
C ASP A 76 -6.25 -16.70 -9.49
N TYR A 77 -6.36 -15.37 -9.52
CA TYR A 77 -7.33 -14.63 -8.73
C TYR A 77 -8.25 -13.77 -9.59
N ASN A 78 -9.49 -13.60 -9.13
CA ASN A 78 -10.36 -12.55 -9.63
C ASN A 78 -9.86 -11.20 -9.12
N ILE A 79 -9.39 -10.36 -10.02
CA ILE A 79 -8.76 -9.09 -9.67
C ILE A 79 -9.81 -7.98 -9.51
N ILE A 80 -9.66 -7.21 -8.43
CA ILE A 80 -10.29 -5.90 -8.24
C ILE A 80 -9.17 -4.87 -8.15
N TRP A 81 -9.17 -3.90 -9.05
CA TRP A 81 -8.13 -2.89 -9.15
C TRP A 81 -8.51 -1.64 -8.34
N LEU A 82 -7.69 -1.31 -7.34
CA LEU A 82 -7.95 -0.19 -6.45
C LEU A 82 -7.15 1.04 -6.87
N ILE A 83 -7.84 2.14 -7.20
CA ILE A 83 -7.23 3.40 -7.62
C ILE A 83 -7.46 4.46 -6.55
N ASN A 84 -6.39 4.84 -5.84
CA ASN A 84 -6.44 5.98 -4.93
C ASN A 84 -6.29 7.28 -5.71
N LYS A 85 -7.20 8.24 -5.53
CA LYS A 85 -7.08 9.58 -6.11
C LYS A 85 -6.29 10.56 -5.24
N ASP A 86 -6.31 10.41 -3.92
CA ASP A 86 -5.55 11.26 -3.00
C ASP A 86 -4.10 10.76 -2.84
N LYS A 87 -3.31 11.02 -3.89
CA LYS A 87 -1.91 10.58 -3.94
C LYS A 87 -1.02 11.32 -2.94
N ILE A 88 -1.33 12.57 -2.62
CA ILE A 88 -0.54 13.39 -1.67
C ILE A 88 -0.69 12.81 -0.27
N SER A 89 -1.91 12.60 0.21
CA SER A 89 -2.15 12.01 1.53
C SER A 89 -1.58 10.59 1.62
N GLN A 90 -1.72 9.80 0.54
CA GLN A 90 -1.15 8.45 0.50
C GLN A 90 0.38 8.47 0.59
N PHE A 91 1.05 9.38 -0.12
CA PHE A 91 2.49 9.56 -0.02
C PHE A 91 2.89 9.94 1.41
N CYS A 92 2.26 10.96 1.99
CA CYS A 92 2.54 11.41 3.36
C CYS A 92 2.33 10.28 4.39
N PHE A 93 1.24 9.53 4.28
CA PHE A 93 0.95 8.40 5.16
C PHE A 93 2.02 7.31 5.04
N ARG A 94 2.36 6.89 3.82
CA ARG A 94 3.38 5.85 3.57
C ARG A 94 4.76 6.29 4.07
N PHE A 95 5.10 7.55 3.86
CA PHE A 95 6.36 8.13 4.34
C PHE A 95 6.45 8.02 5.87
N ILE A 96 5.43 8.48 6.59
CA ILE A 96 5.39 8.41 8.06
C ILE A 96 5.48 6.95 8.53
N ALA A 97 4.72 6.05 7.91
CA ALA A 97 4.74 4.63 8.25
C ALA A 97 6.14 4.02 8.08
N GLN A 98 6.84 4.38 7.00
CA GLN A 98 8.18 3.91 6.73
C GLN A 98 9.20 4.46 7.73
N GLU A 99 9.21 5.78 7.97
CA GLU A 99 10.15 6.42 8.90
C GLU A 99 10.00 5.88 10.33
N THR A 100 8.76 5.73 10.78
CA THR A 100 8.46 5.24 12.13
C THR A 100 8.69 3.75 12.30
N SER A 101 8.86 3.01 11.20
CA SER A 101 9.24 1.60 11.20
C SER A 101 10.76 1.39 11.11
N ARG A 102 11.57 2.45 10.95
CA ARG A 102 13.03 2.33 10.90
C ARG A 102 13.59 1.99 12.28
N LYS A 103 14.59 1.10 12.30
CA LYS A 103 15.31 0.70 13.52
C LYS A 103 15.92 1.93 14.20
N GLY A 104 15.56 2.16 15.47
CA GLY A 104 16.08 3.27 16.27
C GLY A 104 15.21 4.54 16.31
N TYR A 105 14.06 4.58 15.62
CA TYR A 105 13.10 5.67 15.80
C TYR A 105 12.48 5.61 17.21
N LYS A 106 12.52 6.73 17.96
CA LYS A 106 12.12 6.82 19.39
C LYS A 106 10.60 6.80 19.64
N GLY A 107 9.80 6.33 18.68
CA GLY A 107 8.35 6.24 18.78
C GLY A 107 7.90 4.79 19.01
N THR A 108 6.87 4.59 19.82
CA THR A 108 6.19 3.30 19.99
C THR A 108 5.65 2.84 18.64
N ASN A 109 6.10 1.65 18.22
CA ASN A 109 5.87 1.02 16.92
C ASN A 109 4.50 1.38 16.30
N ARG A 110 4.52 2.21 15.26
CA ARG A 110 3.46 2.34 14.23
C ARG A 110 2.14 3.00 14.66
N GLU A 111 2.07 3.63 15.83
CA GLU A 111 0.86 4.36 16.26
C GLU A 111 0.46 5.48 15.29
N TYR A 112 1.41 6.12 14.60
CA TYR A 112 1.12 7.19 13.63
C TYR A 112 0.53 6.68 12.30
N SER A 113 0.72 5.40 12.00
CA SER A 113 0.24 4.72 10.79
C SER A 113 -0.81 3.66 11.08
N SER A 114 -1.39 3.67 12.28
CA SER A 114 -2.44 2.72 12.66
C SER A 114 -3.77 3.08 11.98
N TYR A 115 -4.48 2.04 11.51
CA TYR A 115 -5.87 2.14 11.04
C TYR A 115 -6.89 1.91 12.16
N ASP A 116 -6.43 1.73 13.41
CA ASP A 116 -7.27 1.65 14.60
C ASP A 116 -7.33 3.02 15.26
N LYS A 117 -8.52 3.63 15.28
CA LYS A 117 -8.76 4.98 15.83
C LYS A 117 -8.39 5.09 17.30
N THR A 118 -8.48 4.00 18.06
CA THR A 118 -8.15 3.99 19.49
C THR A 118 -6.64 3.98 19.73
N LYS A 119 -5.86 3.50 18.74
CA LYS A 119 -4.40 3.42 18.78
C LYS A 119 -3.72 4.54 17.99
N ARG A 120 -4.41 5.12 17.01
CA ARG A 120 -3.82 6.10 16.09
C ARG A 120 -3.46 7.38 16.82
N LYS A 121 -2.18 7.77 16.76
CA LYS A 121 -1.70 9.07 17.24
C LYS A 121 -1.41 9.99 16.07
N ILE A 122 -1.47 11.30 16.31
CA ILE A 122 -1.06 12.31 15.34
C ILE A 122 0.41 12.64 15.62
N PRO A 123 1.30 12.58 14.61
CA PRO A 123 2.67 13.04 14.80
C PRO A 123 2.73 14.49 15.27
N PRO A 124 3.71 14.85 16.13
CA PRO A 124 3.95 16.25 16.47
C PRO A 124 4.17 17.12 15.21
N PRO A 125 3.86 18.43 15.26
CA PRO A 125 4.14 19.32 14.15
C PRO A 125 5.61 19.29 13.73
N ASN A 126 5.88 19.46 12.43
CA ASN A 126 7.23 19.50 11.85
C ASN A 126 8.10 18.26 12.12
N SER A 127 7.49 17.09 12.38
CA SER A 127 8.21 15.86 12.68
C SER A 127 8.90 15.23 11.46
N PHE A 128 8.48 15.58 10.25
CA PHE A 128 8.95 14.93 9.03
C PHE A 128 9.37 15.93 7.95
N ARG A 129 10.30 15.48 7.12
CA ARG A 129 10.75 16.18 5.91
C ARG A 129 11.01 15.14 4.83
N ALA A 130 10.24 15.18 3.75
CA ALA A 130 10.41 14.26 2.63
C ALA A 130 11.47 14.78 1.66
N THR A 131 12.07 13.90 0.88
CA THR A 131 13.00 14.23 -0.21
C THR A 131 12.37 13.96 -1.59
N PRO A 132 12.86 14.62 -2.66
CA PRO A 132 12.42 14.34 -4.02
C PRO A 132 12.66 12.88 -4.46
N GLU A 133 13.68 12.22 -3.92
CA GLU A 133 13.99 10.82 -4.22
C GLU A 133 12.91 9.88 -3.65
N GLU A 134 12.47 10.12 -2.41
CA GLU A 134 11.41 9.35 -1.78
C GLU A 134 10.08 9.53 -2.51
N PHE A 135 9.79 10.76 -2.97
CA PHE A 135 8.65 11.03 -3.85
C PHE A 135 8.74 10.28 -5.18
N ARG A 136 9.89 10.36 -5.87
CA ARG A 136 10.10 9.63 -7.13
C ARG A 136 9.93 8.12 -6.97
N ARG A 137 10.43 7.55 -5.87
CA ARG A 137 10.24 6.13 -5.56
C ARG A 137 8.78 5.77 -5.33
N PHE A 138 8.02 6.63 -4.64
CA PHE A 138 6.57 6.42 -4.46
C PHE A 138 5.85 6.42 -5.80
N MET A 139 6.09 7.41 -6.65
CA MET A 139 5.47 7.49 -7.98
C MET A 139 5.87 6.33 -8.88
N TYR A 140 7.14 5.92 -8.87
CA TYR A 140 7.62 4.75 -9.59
C TYR A 140 6.82 3.49 -9.23
N ILE A 141 6.58 3.24 -7.93
CA ILE A 141 5.78 2.09 -7.48
C ILE A 141 4.33 2.20 -7.96
N GLU A 142 3.73 3.38 -7.88
CA GLU A 142 2.35 3.62 -8.33
C GLU A 142 2.20 3.39 -9.84
N GLU A 143 3.12 3.89 -10.65
CA GLU A 143 3.12 3.70 -12.11
C GLU A 143 3.34 2.26 -12.50
N HIS A 144 4.31 1.57 -11.88
CA HIS A 144 4.57 0.17 -12.17
C HIS A 144 3.40 -0.72 -11.74
N THR A 145 2.76 -0.39 -10.62
CA THR A 145 1.51 -1.04 -10.23
C THR A 145 0.46 -0.82 -11.31
N ASN A 146 0.19 0.44 -11.69
CA ASN A 146 -0.84 0.75 -12.69
C ASN A 146 -0.52 0.22 -14.10
N SER A 147 0.75 0.03 -14.46
CA SER A 147 1.10 -0.54 -15.77
C SER A 147 0.72 -2.02 -15.87
N LEU A 148 0.62 -2.74 -14.75
CA LEU A 148 0.15 -4.12 -14.70
C LEU A 148 -1.35 -4.25 -15.00
N ARG A 149 -2.14 -3.19 -14.81
CA ARG A 149 -3.59 -3.16 -15.09
C ARG A 149 -3.91 -3.61 -16.52
N LYS A 150 -3.04 -3.33 -17.49
CA LYS A 150 -3.25 -3.68 -18.90
C LYS A 150 -3.35 -5.18 -19.15
N TYR A 151 -2.81 -6.01 -18.26
CA TYR A 151 -2.85 -7.48 -18.37
C TYR A 151 -4.15 -8.08 -17.83
N PHE A 152 -5.00 -7.28 -17.17
CA PHE A 152 -6.26 -7.73 -16.58
C PHE A 152 -7.44 -6.91 -17.13
N PRO A 153 -7.69 -6.90 -18.46
CA PRO A 153 -8.62 -5.97 -19.10
C PRO A 153 -10.03 -5.98 -18.47
N ASP A 154 -10.50 -7.14 -18.04
CA ASP A 154 -11.85 -7.34 -17.49
C ASP A 154 -11.98 -7.11 -15.99
N CYS A 155 -10.90 -6.71 -15.29
CA CYS A 155 -10.97 -6.49 -13.85
C CYS A 155 -11.79 -5.25 -13.48
N GLU A 156 -12.51 -5.32 -12.37
CA GLU A 156 -13.28 -4.20 -11.84
C GLU A 156 -12.36 -3.12 -11.28
N GLU A 157 -12.69 -1.85 -11.52
CA GLU A 157 -11.94 -0.72 -10.97
C GLU A 157 -12.75 -0.01 -9.89
N ILE A 158 -12.15 0.09 -8.69
CA ILE A 158 -12.70 0.86 -7.59
C ILE A 158 -11.82 2.09 -7.39
N ILE A 159 -12.36 3.25 -7.73
CA ILE A 159 -11.72 4.54 -7.45
C ILE A 159 -12.18 5.01 -6.08
N TYR A 160 -11.22 5.33 -5.22
CA TYR A 160 -11.48 5.83 -3.87
C TYR A 160 -10.66 7.10 -3.61
N GLU A 161 -11.30 8.06 -2.96
CA GLU A 161 -10.68 9.30 -2.49
C GLU A 161 -10.34 9.18 -1.00
N GLU A 162 -11.22 8.57 -0.21
CA GLU A 162 -10.98 8.10 1.17
C GLU A 162 -11.81 6.83 1.44
N PHE A 163 -11.31 5.94 2.31
CA PHE A 163 -11.90 4.61 2.51
C PHE A 163 -13.32 4.67 3.11
N ILE A 164 -14.29 4.19 2.32
CA ILE A 164 -15.59 3.61 2.71
C ILE A 164 -16.55 4.57 3.44
N LYS A 165 -17.62 4.95 2.72
CA LYS A 165 -18.84 5.53 3.30
C LYS A 165 -19.41 4.55 4.35
N ASP A 166 -19.77 5.04 5.52
CA ASP A 166 -20.38 4.30 6.64
C ASP A 166 -19.45 3.43 7.53
N LYS A 167 -18.14 3.66 7.50
CA LYS A 167 -17.25 3.27 8.62
C LYS A 167 -16.78 4.52 9.38
N ASP A 168 -16.35 4.37 10.64
CA ASP A 168 -15.64 5.41 11.40
C ASP A 168 -14.44 5.89 10.56
N ILE A 169 -14.64 6.93 9.75
CA ILE A 169 -13.59 7.52 8.92
C ILE A 169 -12.56 8.02 9.93
N ILE A 170 -11.35 7.46 9.88
CA ILE A 170 -10.23 8.06 10.58
C ILE A 170 -9.70 9.13 9.63
N PRO A 171 -10.01 10.43 9.88
CA PRO A 171 -9.59 11.48 8.98
C PRO A 171 -8.07 11.44 8.85
N ASN A 172 -7.59 11.78 7.66
CA ASN A 172 -6.17 12.04 7.48
C ASN A 172 -5.75 13.16 8.45
N PRO A 173 -4.59 13.02 9.14
CA PRO A 173 -4.06 14.10 9.93
C PRO A 173 -3.66 15.25 9.00
N ASP A 174 -3.61 16.45 9.56
CA ASP A 174 -3.22 17.64 8.81
C ASP A 174 -1.72 17.59 8.44
N TYR A 175 -1.42 17.03 7.26
CA TYR A 175 -0.05 16.85 6.79
C TYR A 175 0.67 18.18 6.57
N THR A 176 -0.06 19.30 6.40
CA THR A 176 0.53 20.64 6.26
C THR A 176 1.25 21.09 7.53
N LYS A 177 0.83 20.57 8.68
CA LYS A 177 1.45 20.85 9.99
C LYS A 177 2.51 19.83 10.36
N ILE A 178 2.43 18.62 9.81
CA ILE A 178 3.34 17.50 10.14
C ILE A 178 4.63 17.59 9.32
N PHE A 179 4.55 17.96 8.05
CA PHE A 179 5.70 18.04 7.16
C PHE A 179 6.26 19.46 7.10
N THR A 180 7.55 19.59 7.39
CA THR A 180 8.29 20.87 7.25
C THR A 180 8.33 21.40 5.83
N ASN A 181 8.13 20.54 4.82
CA ASN A 181 8.19 20.88 3.41
C ASN A 181 6.95 20.47 2.60
N TYR A 182 5.76 20.47 3.22
CA TYR A 182 4.51 20.09 2.54
C TYR A 182 4.28 20.81 1.20
N LYS A 183 4.56 22.12 1.13
CA LYS A 183 4.44 22.90 -0.12
C LYS A 183 5.39 22.42 -1.22
N GLU A 184 6.54 21.85 -0.89
CA GLU A 184 7.45 21.25 -1.88
C GLU A 184 6.87 19.93 -2.40
N ILE A 185 6.30 19.11 -1.51
CA ILE A 185 5.61 17.86 -1.86
C ILE A 185 4.50 18.15 -2.87
N GLU A 186 3.64 19.13 -2.60
CA GLU A 186 2.57 19.55 -3.54
C GLU A 186 3.14 19.95 -4.91
N LYS A 187 4.24 20.70 -4.94
CA LYS A 187 4.89 21.09 -6.20
C LYS A 187 5.40 19.89 -6.98
N TRP A 188 5.95 18.86 -6.32
CA TRP A 188 6.41 17.66 -7.00
C TRP A 188 5.27 16.94 -7.70
N PHE A 189 4.09 16.81 -7.07
CA PHE A 189 2.91 16.24 -7.71
C PHE A 189 2.42 17.07 -8.91
N ILE A 190 2.42 18.40 -8.80
CA ILE A 190 2.05 19.28 -9.93
C ILE A 190 3.02 19.11 -11.10
N GLN A 191 4.32 19.03 -10.82
CA GLN A 191 5.36 18.86 -11.84
C GLN A 191 5.33 17.48 -12.47
N TYR A 192 4.98 16.44 -11.71
CA TYR A 192 4.93 15.06 -12.16
C TYR A 192 3.81 14.80 -13.17
N HIS A 193 2.67 15.50 -13.01
CA HIS A 193 1.50 15.35 -13.88
C HIS A 193 1.48 16.30 -15.08
N ARG A 194 2.56 17.07 -15.32
CA ARG A 194 2.74 17.93 -16.50
C ARG A 194 3.61 17.23 -17.53
#